data_AF-A0A7V5BQG5-F1
#
_entry.id   AF-A0A7V5BQG5-F1
#
_cell.length_a   1.000
_cell.length_b   1.000
_cell.length_c   1.000
_cell.angle_alpha   90.00
_cell.angle_beta   90.00
_cell.angle_gamma   90.00
#
_symmetry.space_group_name_H-M   'P 1'
#
loop_
_entity.id
_entity.type
_entity.pdbx_description
1 polymer ?
#
loop_
_entity_poly.entity_id
_entity_poly.type
_entity_poly.pdbx_seq_one_letter_code
_entity_poly.pdbx_strand_id
1 'polypeptide(L)'
;MPKTAVITARVDPELKKEAEEIFSQIGLTTSQAITLYLRQVVHRRAIPFELIAPQRGRGVETLKRLAGTANSGHHDISERVHDLVAGAILQKYQEKETL
;
A
#
# COMPACT_ATOMS: atom_id res chain seq x y z
N MET A 1 7.87 4.58 -41.64
CA MET A 1 7.20 4.49 -40.33
C MET A 1 6.99 5.90 -39.80
N PRO A 2 5.80 6.27 -39.28
CA PRO A 2 5.62 7.57 -38.66
C PRO A 2 6.56 7.68 -37.45
N LYS A 3 7.32 8.79 -37.37
CA LYS A 3 8.34 9.03 -36.33
C LYS A 3 7.73 9.49 -35.00
N THR A 4 6.41 9.66 -34.94
CA THR A 4 5.67 10.24 -33.82
C THR A 4 4.29 9.60 -33.68
N ALA A 5 3.80 9.54 -32.44
CA ALA A 5 2.43 9.13 -32.09
C ALA A 5 1.75 10.27 -31.32
N VAL A 6 0.44 10.42 -31.48
CA VAL A 6 -0.35 11.46 -30.81
C VAL A 6 -1.03 10.86 -29.58
N ILE A 7 -1.01 11.59 -28.46
CA ILE A 7 -1.70 11.23 -27.22
C ILE A 7 -2.84 12.21 -27.00
N THR A 8 -4.06 11.71 -26.89
CA THR A 8 -5.25 12.50 -26.54
C THR A 8 -5.90 11.94 -25.28
N ALA A 9 -6.13 12.81 -24.30
CA ALA A 9 -6.78 12.47 -23.05
C ALA A 9 -7.71 13.61 -22.62
N ARG A 10 -8.86 13.25 -22.04
CA ARG A 10 -9.73 14.22 -21.38
C ARG A 10 -9.20 14.48 -19.99
N VAL A 11 -9.05 15.75 -19.64
CA VAL A 11 -8.57 16.21 -18.34
C VAL A 11 -9.50 17.31 -17.85
N ASP A 12 -9.59 17.44 -16.53
CA ASP A 12 -10.27 18.57 -15.92
C ASP A 12 -9.57 19.89 -16.32
N PRO A 13 -10.32 20.93 -16.72
CA PRO A 13 -9.74 22.19 -17.19
C PRO A 13 -9.00 22.96 -16.10
N GLU A 14 -9.44 22.90 -14.84
CA GLU A 14 -8.75 23.56 -13.72
C GLU A 14 -7.44 22.84 -13.42
N LEU A 15 -7.47 21.50 -13.36
CA LEU A 15 -6.27 20.68 -13.20
C LEU A 15 -5.23 20.95 -14.31
N LYS A 16 -5.69 21.07 -15.57
CA LYS A 16 -4.80 21.39 -16.70
C LYS A 16 -4.12 22.75 -16.49
N LYS A 17 -4.89 23.77 -16.09
CA LYS A 17 -4.38 25.12 -15.89
C LYS A 17 -3.35 25.16 -14.77
N GLU A 18 -3.65 24.54 -13.63
CA GLU A 18 -2.73 24.47 -12.49
C GLU A 18 -1.43 23.74 -12.86
N ALA A 19 -1.53 22.60 -13.55
CA ALA A 19 -0.37 21.86 -14.02
C ALA A 19 0.49 22.69 -14.99
N GLU A 20 -0.13 23.42 -15.92
CA GLU A 20 0.56 24.30 -16.88
C GLU A 20 1.31 25.44 -16.18
N GLU A 21 0.72 26.06 -15.15
CA GLU A 21 1.37 27.10 -14.35
C GLU A 21 2.60 26.54 -13.62
N ILE A 22 2.49 25.36 -12.98
CA ILE A 22 3.60 24.71 -12.30
C ILE A 22 4.71 24.33 -13.29
N PHE A 23 4.36 23.72 -14.43
CA PHE A 23 5.35 23.35 -15.45
C PHE A 23 6.07 24.57 -16.02
N SER A 24 5.35 25.67 -16.25
CA SER A 24 5.94 26.92 -16.74
C SER A 24 6.97 27.49 -15.75
N GLN A 25 6.72 27.40 -14.44
CA GLN A 25 7.67 27.87 -13.42
C GLN A 25 8.99 27.10 -13.44
N ILE A 26 8.97 25.83 -13.83
CA ILE A 26 10.16 24.97 -13.96
C ILE A 26 10.69 24.87 -15.40
N GLY A 27 10.16 25.68 -16.33
CA GLY A 27 10.62 25.73 -17.72
C GLY A 27 10.23 24.53 -18.59
N LEU A 28 9.13 23.86 -18.25
CA LEU A 28 8.59 22.71 -18.99
C LEU A 28 7.23 23.03 -19.61
N THR A 29 6.98 22.46 -20.78
CA THR A 29 5.64 22.36 -21.37
C THR A 29 4.94 21.08 -20.90
N THR A 30 3.61 21.07 -20.94
CA THR A 30 2.80 19.86 -20.64
C THR A 30 3.22 18.65 -21.48
N SER A 31 3.55 18.87 -22.76
CA SER A 31 4.01 17.80 -23.66
C SER A 31 5.36 17.22 -23.23
N GLN A 32 6.29 18.07 -22.78
CA GLN A 32 7.57 17.61 -22.25
C GLN A 32 7.37 16.83 -20.94
N ALA A 33 6.52 17.33 -20.03
CA ALA A 33 6.20 16.66 -18.78
C ALA A 33 5.59 15.25 -19.02
N ILE A 34 4.62 15.14 -19.94
CA ILE A 34 4.02 13.85 -20.33
C ILE A 34 5.09 12.93 -20.94
N THR A 35 5.98 13.46 -21.78
CA THR A 35 7.07 12.67 -22.37
C THR A 35 8.02 12.13 -21.30
N LEU A 36 8.39 12.95 -20.31
CA LEU A 36 9.23 12.53 -19.18
C LEU A 36 8.55 11.47 -18.34
N TYR A 37 7.25 11.62 -18.05
CA TYR A 37 6.46 10.62 -17.35
C TYR A 37 6.51 9.26 -18.07
N LEU A 38 6.24 9.23 -19.37
CA LEU A 38 6.27 7.98 -20.15
C LEU A 38 7.66 7.35 -20.19
N ARG A 39 8.71 8.16 -20.34
CA ARG A 39 10.09 7.67 -20.26
C ARG A 39 10.37 7.02 -18.91
N GLN A 40 9.89 7.62 -17.83
CA GLN A 40 10.09 7.08 -16.49
C GLN A 40 9.32 5.77 -16.28
N VAL A 41 8.10 5.67 -16.79
CA VAL A 41 7.32 4.43 -16.78
C VAL A 41 8.07 3.31 -17.51
N VAL A 42 8.60 3.58 -18.70
CA VAL A 42 9.37 2.60 -19.48
C VAL A 42 10.66 2.20 -18.76
N HIS A 43 11.40 3.18 -18.22
CA HIS A 43 12.67 2.94 -17.55
C HIS A 43 12.50 2.12 -16.26
N ARG A 44 11.51 2.45 -15.43
CA ARG A 44 11.29 1.80 -14.14
C ARG A 44 10.41 0.55 -14.24
N ARG A 45 9.73 0.33 -15.37
CA ARG A 45 8.66 -0.68 -15.52
C ARG A 45 7.60 -0.58 -14.43
N ALA A 46 7.34 0.64 -13.96
CA ALA A 46 6.45 0.94 -12.86
C ALA A 46 5.91 2.37 -13.00
N ILE A 47 4.77 2.65 -12.38
CA ILE A 47 4.24 4.01 -12.28
C ILE A 47 5.16 4.81 -11.33
N PRO A 48 5.65 5.99 -11.75
CA PRO A 48 6.68 6.74 -11.01
C PRO A 48 6.13 7.58 -9.85
N PHE A 49 5.09 7.10 -9.19
CA PHE A 49 4.54 7.66 -7.96
C PHE A 49 3.82 6.54 -7.20
N GLU A 50 3.68 6.71 -5.89
CA GLU A 50 3.00 5.73 -5.05
C GLU A 50 1.49 5.76 -5.30
N LEU A 51 0.90 4.58 -5.53
CA LEU A 51 -0.54 4.42 -5.69
C LEU A 51 -1.19 4.18 -4.33
N ILE A 52 -1.32 5.25 -3.54
CA ILE A 52 -2.02 5.20 -2.26
C ILE A 52 -3.48 5.56 -2.50
N ALA A 53 -4.37 4.55 -2.43
CA ALA A 53 -5.80 4.84 -2.34
C ALA A 53 -6.08 5.50 -0.98
N PRO A 54 -6.93 6.55 -0.93
CA PRO A 54 -7.37 7.10 0.35
C PRO A 54 -8.00 5.96 1.16
N GLN A 55 -7.34 5.62 2.27
CA GLN A 55 -7.76 4.55 3.16
C GLN A 55 -9.12 4.98 3.74
N ARG A 56 -10.23 4.44 3.22
CA ARG A 56 -11.51 4.51 3.95
C ARG A 56 -11.33 3.70 5.23
N GLY A 57 -11.00 4.38 6.33
CA GLY A 57 -11.16 3.91 7.71
C GLY A 57 -10.29 2.77 8.25
N ARG A 58 -9.61 1.95 7.43
CA ARG A 58 -8.94 0.74 7.98
C ARG A 58 -7.70 1.01 8.85
N GLY A 59 -7.03 2.14 8.68
CA GLY A 59 -5.83 2.49 9.47
C GLY A 59 -6.16 2.87 10.91
N VAL A 60 -7.18 3.70 11.12
CA VAL A 60 -7.57 4.17 12.45
C VAL A 60 -8.21 3.07 13.29
N GLU A 61 -8.96 2.15 12.68
CA GLU A 61 -9.60 1.06 13.41
C GLU A 61 -8.58 0.00 13.89
N THR A 62 -7.54 -0.25 13.09
CA THR A 62 -6.44 -1.15 13.48
C THR A 62 -5.62 -0.56 14.63
N LEU A 63 -5.27 0.73 14.56
CA LEU A 63 -4.57 1.42 15.65
C LEU A 63 -5.43 1.50 16.93
N LYS A 64 -6.75 1.71 16.80
CA LYS A 64 -7.68 1.73 17.94
C LYS A 64 -7.84 0.34 18.57
N ARG A 65 -7.85 -0.73 17.78
CA ARG A 65 -7.84 -2.12 18.31
C ARG A 65 -6.53 -2.46 19.01
N LEU A 66 -5.39 -2.04 18.47
CA LEU A 66 -4.08 -2.25 19.09
C LEU A 66 -3.90 -1.43 20.37
N ALA A 67 -4.40 -0.19 20.40
CA ALA A 67 -4.41 0.65 21.60
C ALA A 67 -5.39 0.14 22.68
N GLY A 68 -6.50 -0.50 22.28
CA GLY A 68 -7.48 -1.10 23.19
C GLY A 68 -7.03 -2.40 23.86
N THR A 69 -6.00 -3.08 23.34
CA THR A 69 -5.45 -4.31 23.94
C THR A 69 -4.29 -4.08 24.90
N ALA A 70 -3.83 -2.84 25.08
CA ALA A 70 -2.70 -2.52 25.96
C ALA A 70 -3.07 -2.47 27.46
N ASN A 71 -4.31 -2.79 27.84
CA ASN A 71 -4.73 -2.80 29.24
C ASN A 71 -5.33 -4.14 29.66
N SER A 72 -4.54 -5.21 29.60
CA SER A 72 -4.82 -6.50 30.27
C SER A 72 -3.54 -7.30 30.46
N GLY A 73 -2.98 -7.21 31.67
CA GLY A 73 -2.19 -8.27 32.32
C GLY A 73 -0.79 -8.55 31.76
N HIS A 74 0.23 -8.26 32.57
CA HIS A 74 1.50 -8.99 32.50
C HIS A 74 1.20 -10.48 32.71
N HIS A 75 1.04 -11.25 31.63
CA HIS A 75 1.23 -12.70 31.66
C HIS A 75 2.54 -12.97 30.92
N ASP A 76 3.48 -13.50 31.69
CA ASP A 76 4.81 -13.84 31.25
C ASP A 76 4.72 -14.72 30.00
N ILE A 77 5.47 -14.36 28.96
CA ILE A 77 5.50 -15.08 27.68
C ILE A 77 5.82 -16.56 27.87
N SER A 78 6.54 -16.89 28.95
CA SER A 78 6.85 -18.26 29.37
C SER A 78 5.59 -19.10 29.67
N GLU A 79 4.57 -18.51 30.28
CA GLU A 79 3.36 -19.24 30.70
C GLU A 79 2.48 -19.58 29.48
N ARG A 80 2.40 -18.67 28.51
CA ARG A 80 1.66 -18.89 27.25
C ARG A 80 2.31 -19.94 26.34
N VAL A 81 3.64 -20.07 26.39
CA VAL A 81 4.35 -21.14 25.65
C VAL A 81 4.05 -22.49 26.29
N HIS A 82 3.95 -22.56 27.62
CA HIS A 82 3.63 -23.80 28.32
C HIS A 82 2.23 -24.31 27.99
N ASP A 83 1.21 -23.46 28.04
CA ASP A 83 -0.17 -23.84 27.71
C ASP A 83 -0.33 -24.29 26.25
N LEU A 84 0.38 -23.64 25.33
CA LEU A 84 0.32 -23.98 23.91
C LEU A 84 0.99 -25.32 23.61
N VAL A 85 2.11 -25.61 24.28
CA VAL A 85 2.80 -26.90 24.19
C VAL A 85 1.99 -28.00 24.88
N ALA A 86 1.41 -27.73 26.05
CA ALA A 86 0.56 -28.68 26.78
C ALA A 86 -0.69 -29.07 25.98
N GLY A 87 -1.38 -28.10 25.36
CA GLY A 87 -2.54 -28.35 24.51
C GLY A 87 -2.20 -29.21 23.29
N ALA A 88 -1.08 -28.94 22.62
CA ALA A 88 -0.63 -29.74 21.49
C ALA A 88 -0.25 -31.18 21.88
N ILE A 89 0.33 -31.38 23.06
CA ILE A 89 0.68 -32.72 23.58
C ILE A 89 -0.59 -33.51 23.92
N LEU A 90 -1.59 -32.88 24.55
CA LEU A 90 -2.86 -33.53 24.87
C LEU A 90 -3.64 -33.93 23.63
N GLN A 91 -3.63 -33.10 22.58
CA GLN A 91 -4.25 -33.43 21.30
C GLN A 91 -3.63 -34.69 20.67
N LYS A 92 -2.30 -34.81 20.71
CA LYS A 92 -1.61 -36.02 20.23
C LYS A 92 -1.88 -37.27 21.07
N TYR A 93 -2.24 -37.11 22.35
CA TYR A 93 -2.61 -38.24 23.21
C TYR A 93 -4.03 -38.72 22.94
N GLN A 94 -4.97 -37.83 22.65
CA GLN A 94 -6.36 -38.20 22.32
C GLN A 94 -6.50 -38.86 20.93
N GLU A 95 -5.63 -38.54 19.97
CA GLU A 95 -5.60 -39.21 18.66
C GLU A 95 -5.05 -40.65 18.70
N LYS A 96 -4.39 -41.07 19.79
CA LYS A 96 -3.83 -42.42 19.93
C LYS A 96 -4.78 -43.45 20.56
N GLU A 97 -5.96 -43.04 21.02
CA GLU A 97 -6.96 -43.93 21.65
C GLU A 97 -8.14 -44.30 20.72
N THR A 98 -8.06 -43.96 19.43
CA THR A 98 -9.07 -44.31 18.41
C THR A 98 -8.51 -45.13 17.24
N LEU A 99 -7.64 -46.09 17.54
CA LEU A 99 -7.36 -47.25 16.67
C LEU A 99 -7.32 -48.56 17.47
#